data_AF-X1VPX6-F1
#
_entry.id   AF-X1VPX6-F1
#
_cell.length_a   1.000
_cell.length_b   1.000
_cell.length_c   1.000
_cell.angle_alpha   90.00
_cell.angle_beta   90.00
_cell.angle_gamma   90.00
#
_symmetry.space_group_name_H-M   'P 1'
#
loop_
_entity.id
_entity.type
_entity.pdbx_description
1 polymer ?
#
loop_
_entity_poly.entity_id
_entity_poly.type
_entity_poly.pdbx_seq_one_letter_code
_entity_poly.pdbx_strand_id
1 'polypeptide(L)'
;IIPRVRDIIGSYSYRPTLRQVFYRLVAALLIPNTEVTYKSLSRATVLAREQQIIDPLCFDDRVRTSSGGDYGWSNPDNFAQEQLATLRESPQFYTRYMWESQEVLPIIWLEKDALFTPVNSIAEDYRIRTYAARGYSSFTAVYEAALRINGYKPVKVLQLTDFDPSGEDMVRDLQTRLQRYGAVNFEIEKIALTHEQVATLGLPPMPAKTSDPRYDRFAASYGDNAVELDALPPDEFERIVR
;
A
#
# COMPACT_ATOMS: atom_id res chain seq x y z
N ILE A 1 -0.30 6.67 28.34
CA ILE A 1 -1.04 7.01 27.09
C ILE A 1 -1.60 5.79 26.38
N ILE A 2 -0.81 4.75 26.05
CA ILE A 2 -1.30 3.56 25.33
C ILE A 2 -2.51 2.84 25.96
N PRO A 3 -2.60 2.65 27.30
CA PRO A 3 -3.82 2.09 27.89
C PRO A 3 -5.06 2.91 27.57
N ARG A 4 -4.95 4.25 27.61
CA ARG A 4 -6.04 5.15 27.26
C ARG A 4 -6.40 5.11 25.78
N VAL A 5 -5.41 4.92 24.90
CA VAL A 5 -5.64 4.70 23.47
C VAL A 5 -6.49 3.44 23.27
N ARG A 6 -6.18 2.34 23.97
CA ARG A 6 -6.97 1.10 23.93
C ARG A 6 -8.42 1.33 24.34
N ASP A 7 -8.66 2.05 25.45
CA ASP A 7 -10.01 2.39 25.90
C ASP A 7 -10.78 3.21 24.86
N ILE A 8 -10.12 4.21 24.26
CA ILE A 8 -10.73 5.07 23.25
C ILE A 8 -11.09 4.25 22.02
N ILE A 9 -10.20 3.38 21.54
CA ILE A 9 -10.47 2.48 20.41
C ILE A 9 -11.70 1.60 20.73
N GLY A 10 -11.74 0.99 21.91
CA GLY A 10 -12.87 0.16 22.35
C GLY A 10 -14.20 0.91 22.51
N SER A 11 -14.18 2.24 22.54
CA SER A 11 -15.40 3.06 22.59
C SER A 11 -16.05 3.32 21.22
N TYR A 12 -15.36 3.00 20.12
CA TYR A 12 -15.92 3.10 18.77
C TYR A 12 -16.60 1.79 18.35
N SER A 13 -17.72 1.89 17.64
CA SER A 13 -18.37 0.75 16.99
C SER A 13 -17.71 0.34 15.67
N TYR A 14 -16.71 1.11 15.22
CA TYR A 14 -15.96 0.92 13.98
C TYR A 14 -14.46 1.15 14.24
N ARG A 15 -13.59 0.84 13.28
CA ARG A 15 -12.14 1.11 13.37
C ARG A 15 -11.88 2.62 13.20
N PRO A 16 -11.48 3.36 14.25
CA PRO A 16 -11.23 4.78 14.11
C PRO A 16 -9.94 5.05 13.33
N THR A 17 -9.78 6.27 12.83
CA THR A 17 -8.47 6.75 12.36
C THR A 17 -7.59 7.15 13.54
N LEU A 18 -6.26 7.11 13.39
CA LEU A 18 -5.35 7.63 14.42
C LEU A 18 -5.66 9.09 14.79
N ARG A 19 -6.09 9.89 13.80
CA ARG A 19 -6.47 11.30 14.00
C ARG A 19 -7.71 11.44 14.88
N GLN A 20 -8.72 10.56 14.73
CA GLN A 20 -9.89 10.56 15.62
C GLN A 20 -9.49 10.25 17.07
N VAL A 21 -8.60 9.27 17.28
CA VAL A 21 -8.09 8.95 18.61
C VAL A 21 -7.25 10.09 19.19
N PHE A 22 -6.40 10.73 18.38
CA PHE A 22 -5.63 11.91 18.78
C PHE A 22 -6.54 13.02 19.32
N TYR A 23 -7.59 13.40 18.59
CA TYR A 23 -8.50 14.46 19.04
C TYR A 23 -9.29 14.09 20.29
N ARG A 24 -9.61 12.81 20.51
CA ARG A 24 -10.22 12.34 21.77
C ARG A 24 -9.27 12.49 22.96
N LEU A 25 -7.97 12.27 22.77
CA LEU A 25 -6.96 12.49 23.81
C LEU A 25 -6.75 13.99 24.09
N VAL A 26 -6.76 14.83 23.06
CA VAL A 26 -6.70 16.30 23.18
C VAL A 26 -7.91 16.84 23.93
N ALA A 27 -9.13 16.39 23.57
CA ALA A 27 -10.37 16.81 24.22
C ALA A 27 -10.42 16.40 25.71
N ALA A 28 -9.77 15.28 26.05
CA ALA A 28 -9.61 14.84 27.44
C ALA A 28 -8.46 15.55 28.18
N LEU A 29 -7.82 16.56 27.57
CA LEU A 29 -6.67 17.30 28.11
C LEU A 29 -5.46 16.42 28.47
N LEU A 30 -5.32 15.25 27.83
CA LEU A 30 -4.24 14.30 28.13
C LEU A 30 -2.97 14.58 27.31
N ILE A 31 -3.12 15.20 26.14
CA ILE A 31 -2.02 15.55 25.24
C ILE A 31 -2.30 16.90 24.56
N PRO A 32 -1.27 17.69 24.21
CA PRO A 32 -1.47 18.96 23.52
C PRO A 32 -1.77 18.75 22.02
N ASN A 33 -2.52 19.68 21.43
CA ASN A 33 -2.85 19.68 20.01
C ASN A 33 -1.68 20.23 19.17
N THR A 34 -0.63 19.43 19.00
CA THR A 34 0.53 19.81 18.18
C THR A 34 0.94 18.70 17.22
N GLU A 35 1.58 19.08 16.10
CA GLU A 35 2.11 18.12 15.13
C GLU A 35 3.18 17.21 15.73
N VAL A 36 4.03 17.74 16.63
CA VAL A 36 5.07 16.97 17.33
C VAL A 36 4.43 15.87 18.19
N THR A 37 3.37 16.20 18.92
CA THR A 37 2.62 15.25 19.73
C THR A 37 1.92 14.20 18.87
N TYR A 38 1.33 14.59 17.74
CA TYR A 38 0.74 13.64 16.80
C TYR A 38 1.77 12.65 16.26
N LYS A 39 2.93 13.13 15.82
CA LYS A 39 4.06 12.28 15.35
C LYS A 39 4.57 11.36 16.45
N SER A 40 4.60 11.83 17.70
CA SER A 40 4.97 11.01 18.87
C SER A 40 3.93 9.91 19.14
N LEU A 41 2.65 10.25 19.13
CA LEU A 41 1.55 9.30 19.29
C LEU A 41 1.56 8.23 18.19
N SER A 42 1.73 8.63 16.93
CA SER A 42 1.84 7.71 15.79
C SER A 42 2.93 6.66 16.03
N ARG A 43 4.15 7.09 16.35
CA ARG A 43 5.27 6.18 16.67
C ARG A 43 4.96 5.27 17.85
N ALA A 44 4.42 5.81 18.94
CA ALA A 44 4.05 5.01 20.11
C ALA A 44 2.99 3.96 19.81
N THR A 45 2.00 4.28 18.96
CA THR A 45 0.97 3.33 18.55
C THR A 45 1.49 2.26 17.59
N VAL A 46 2.46 2.58 16.72
CA VAL A 46 3.14 1.57 15.89
C VAL A 46 3.87 0.55 16.78
N LEU A 47 4.67 1.02 17.75
CA LEU A 47 5.36 0.11 18.68
C LEU A 47 4.38 -0.75 19.48
N ALA A 48 3.28 -0.17 19.96
CA ALA A 48 2.25 -0.91 20.68
C ALA A 48 1.55 -1.97 19.80
N ARG A 49 1.37 -1.71 18.51
CA ARG A 49 0.83 -2.67 17.52
C ARG A 49 1.84 -3.78 17.22
N GLU A 50 3.12 -3.44 17.04
CA GLU A 50 4.21 -4.42 16.86
C GLU A 50 4.32 -5.37 18.06
N GLN A 51 4.13 -4.85 19.27
CA GLN A 51 4.16 -5.63 20.52
C GLN A 51 2.82 -6.30 20.86
N GLN A 52 1.80 -6.19 19.99
CA GLN A 52 0.46 -6.72 20.22
C GLN A 52 -0.22 -6.22 21.51
N ILE A 53 0.21 -5.07 22.04
CA ILE A 53 -0.42 -4.40 23.18
C ILE A 53 -1.81 -3.86 22.77
N ILE A 54 -1.94 -3.42 21.52
CA ILE A 54 -3.22 -3.11 20.89
C ILE A 54 -3.31 -3.89 19.58
N ASP A 55 -4.54 -4.16 19.13
CA ASP A 55 -4.78 -4.90 17.88
C ASP A 55 -3.96 -4.28 16.73
N PRO A 56 -3.09 -5.06 16.06
CA PRO A 56 -2.34 -4.59 14.90
C PRO A 56 -3.20 -3.99 13.79
N LEU A 57 -4.50 -4.27 13.70
CA LEU A 57 -5.42 -3.72 12.70
C LEU A 57 -6.48 -2.78 13.29
N CYS A 58 -6.20 -2.16 14.44
CA CYS A 58 -7.16 -1.31 15.17
C CYS A 58 -7.53 0.01 14.47
N PHE A 59 -6.75 0.47 13.50
CA PHE A 59 -6.98 1.75 12.81
C PHE A 59 -7.46 1.55 11.37
N ASP A 60 -8.31 2.46 10.92
CA ASP A 60 -8.65 2.61 9.50
C ASP A 60 -7.82 3.74 8.88
N ASP A 61 -6.98 3.39 7.90
CA ASP A 61 -6.10 4.34 7.18
C ASP A 61 -6.71 4.77 5.83
N ARG A 62 -7.92 4.32 5.47
CA ARG A 62 -8.50 4.55 4.14
C ARG A 62 -8.82 6.02 3.90
N VAL A 63 -8.27 6.55 2.82
CA VAL A 63 -8.75 7.79 2.18
C VAL A 63 -9.96 7.38 1.35
N ARG A 64 -11.16 7.76 1.79
CA ARG A 64 -12.44 7.30 1.20
C ARG A 64 -12.46 7.47 -0.33
N THR A 65 -12.58 6.37 -1.05
CA THR A 65 -13.25 6.32 -2.35
C THR A 65 -14.75 6.20 -2.04
N SER A 66 -15.58 7.06 -2.65
CA SER A 66 -17.02 7.12 -2.40
C SER A 66 -17.66 5.73 -2.38
N SER A 67 -18.43 5.41 -1.34
CA SER A 67 -19.24 4.19 -1.27
C SER A 67 -20.59 4.49 -0.65
N GLY A 68 -21.65 3.90 -1.21
CA GLY A 68 -23.03 4.05 -0.77
C GLY A 68 -23.89 4.98 -1.64
N GLY A 69 -25.15 5.13 -1.21
CA GLY A 69 -26.23 5.83 -1.90
C GLY A 69 -27.57 5.38 -1.32
N ASP A 70 -28.68 5.82 -1.91
CA ASP A 70 -29.98 5.15 -1.72
C ASP A 70 -30.01 3.95 -2.67
N TYR A 71 -29.85 2.75 -2.11
CA TYR A 71 -29.79 1.50 -2.85
C TYR A 71 -30.79 0.51 -2.26
N GLY A 72 -31.45 -0.23 -3.14
CA GLY A 72 -32.48 -1.18 -2.75
C GLY A 72 -33.27 -1.63 -3.95
N TRP A 73 -34.18 -2.57 -3.70
CA TRP A 73 -35.07 -3.12 -4.71
C TRP A 73 -36.43 -2.47 -4.56
N SER A 74 -37.05 -2.10 -5.68
CA SER A 74 -38.39 -1.55 -5.67
C SER A 74 -39.45 -2.52 -5.13
N ASN A 75 -39.18 -3.84 -5.20
CA ASN A 75 -39.97 -4.89 -4.58
C ASN A 75 -39.17 -6.21 -4.45
N PRO A 76 -39.64 -7.18 -3.64
CA PRO A 76 -38.97 -8.46 -3.45
C PRO A 76 -38.90 -9.36 -4.70
N ASP A 77 -39.88 -9.26 -5.62
CA ASP A 77 -39.93 -10.09 -6.82
C ASP A 77 -38.79 -9.73 -7.79
N ASN A 78 -38.51 -8.45 -7.96
CA ASN A 78 -37.40 -7.97 -8.78
C ASN A 78 -36.05 -8.46 -8.25
N PHE A 79 -35.86 -8.42 -6.92
CA PHE A 79 -34.68 -8.99 -6.29
C PHE A 79 -34.55 -10.49 -6.60
N ALA A 80 -35.63 -11.25 -6.38
CA ALA A 80 -35.60 -12.70 -6.62
C ALA A 80 -35.31 -13.03 -8.10
N GLN A 81 -35.89 -12.27 -9.02
CA GLN A 81 -35.65 -12.43 -10.46
C GLN A 81 -34.20 -12.13 -10.84
N GLU A 82 -33.62 -11.04 -10.33
CA GLU A 82 -32.23 -10.71 -10.60
C GLU A 82 -31.28 -11.76 -10.02
N GLN A 83 -31.48 -12.18 -8.76
CA GLN A 83 -30.66 -13.23 -8.16
C GLN A 83 -30.73 -14.55 -8.94
N LEU A 84 -31.92 -14.91 -9.46
CA LEU A 84 -32.08 -16.08 -10.34
C LEU A 84 -31.35 -15.91 -11.67
N ALA A 85 -31.38 -14.71 -12.27
CA ALA A 85 -30.64 -14.39 -13.48
C ALA A 85 -29.12 -14.48 -13.25
N THR A 86 -28.61 -13.85 -12.18
CA THR A 86 -27.20 -13.94 -11.77
C THR A 86 -26.77 -15.39 -11.55
N LEU A 87 -27.61 -16.20 -10.91
CA LEU A 87 -27.30 -17.62 -10.69
C LEU A 87 -27.22 -18.39 -12.02
N ARG A 88 -28.14 -18.13 -12.96
CA ARG A 88 -28.12 -18.77 -14.29
C ARG A 88 -26.89 -18.38 -15.10
N GLU A 89 -26.42 -17.15 -14.96
CA GLU A 89 -25.24 -16.64 -15.67
C GLU A 89 -23.92 -16.98 -14.96
N SER A 90 -23.97 -17.36 -13.68
CA SER A 90 -22.80 -17.66 -12.85
C SER A 90 -21.76 -18.60 -13.49
N PRO A 91 -22.11 -19.63 -14.30
CA PRO A 91 -21.10 -20.46 -14.95
C PRO A 91 -20.17 -19.70 -15.91
N GLN A 92 -20.64 -18.59 -16.49
CA GLN A 92 -19.83 -17.75 -17.38
C GLN A 92 -18.78 -16.93 -16.63
N PHE A 93 -19.03 -16.67 -15.35
CA PHE A 93 -18.14 -15.92 -14.45
C PHE A 93 -17.26 -16.83 -13.60
N TYR A 94 -17.45 -18.15 -13.66
CA TYR A 94 -16.61 -19.10 -12.95
C TYR A 94 -15.18 -19.05 -13.50
N THR A 95 -14.23 -18.82 -12.60
CA THR A 95 -12.82 -18.83 -12.95
C THR A 95 -12.02 -19.53 -11.87
N ARG A 96 -10.95 -20.22 -12.26
CA ARG A 96 -9.97 -20.77 -11.32
C ARG A 96 -8.94 -19.70 -10.97
N TYR A 97 -8.13 -19.98 -9.95
CA TYR A 97 -6.97 -19.15 -9.66
C TYR A 97 -6.01 -19.17 -10.85
N MET A 98 -5.77 -18.00 -11.45
CA MET A 98 -4.94 -17.85 -12.66
C MET A 98 -3.51 -18.33 -12.45
N TRP A 99 -2.99 -18.17 -11.24
CA TRP A 99 -1.62 -18.52 -10.84
C TRP A 99 -1.52 -19.89 -10.14
N GLU A 100 -2.55 -20.74 -10.24
CA GLU A 100 -2.58 -22.05 -9.55
C GLU A 100 -1.47 -23.00 -10.03
N SER A 101 -1.06 -22.93 -11.29
CA SER A 101 0.02 -23.78 -11.84
C SER A 101 1.41 -23.14 -11.77
N GLN A 102 1.51 -21.85 -11.45
CA GLN A 102 2.78 -21.11 -11.45
C GLN A 102 3.52 -21.25 -10.12
N GLU A 103 4.84 -21.36 -10.10
CA GLU A 103 5.58 -21.56 -8.84
C GLU A 103 5.55 -20.34 -7.91
N VAL A 104 5.42 -19.15 -8.49
CA VAL A 104 5.49 -17.86 -7.80
C VAL A 104 4.24 -17.03 -8.11
N LEU A 105 3.75 -16.30 -7.10
CA LEU A 105 2.66 -15.34 -7.25
C LEU A 105 3.22 -13.91 -7.30
N PRO A 106 3.12 -13.19 -8.43
CA PRO A 106 3.49 -11.79 -8.46
C PRO A 106 2.46 -10.92 -7.74
N ILE A 107 2.95 -9.86 -7.08
CA ILE A 107 2.17 -8.72 -6.60
C ILE A 107 2.89 -7.44 -7.01
N ILE A 108 2.15 -6.35 -7.19
CA ILE A 108 2.73 -5.05 -7.52
C ILE A 108 2.71 -4.15 -6.29
N TRP A 109 3.82 -3.45 -6.06
CA TRP A 109 3.96 -2.44 -5.01
C TRP A 109 4.35 -1.09 -5.60
N LEU A 110 3.39 -0.17 -5.65
CA LEU A 110 3.51 1.13 -6.26
C LEU A 110 3.69 2.22 -5.19
N GLU A 111 4.75 3.00 -5.29
CA GLU A 111 5.00 4.15 -4.42
C GLU A 111 3.98 5.28 -4.58
N LYS A 112 3.47 5.47 -5.80
CA LYS A 112 2.74 6.67 -6.22
C LYS A 112 1.25 6.39 -6.48
N ASP A 113 0.41 6.69 -5.49
CA ASP A 113 -1.06 6.52 -5.52
C ASP A 113 -1.74 7.07 -6.79
N ALA A 114 -1.22 8.17 -7.36
CA ALA A 114 -1.76 8.77 -8.58
C ALA A 114 -1.67 7.82 -9.81
N LEU A 115 -0.71 6.90 -9.80
CA LEU A 115 -0.52 5.89 -10.87
C LEU A 115 -1.24 4.57 -10.55
N PHE A 116 -2.04 4.50 -9.46
CA PHE A 116 -2.72 3.26 -9.09
C PHE A 116 -3.66 2.78 -10.19
N THR A 117 -4.51 3.65 -10.74
CA THR A 117 -5.48 3.28 -11.77
C THR A 117 -4.83 2.67 -13.02
N PRO A 118 -3.86 3.31 -13.69
CA PRO A 118 -3.23 2.72 -14.88
C PRO A 118 -2.47 1.42 -14.58
N VAL A 119 -1.79 1.33 -13.44
CA VAL A 119 -1.12 0.07 -13.03
C VAL A 119 -2.12 -1.02 -12.76
N ASN A 120 -3.20 -0.72 -12.03
CA ASN A 120 -4.23 -1.69 -11.68
C ASN A 120 -4.99 -2.18 -12.91
N SER A 121 -5.24 -1.33 -13.92
CA SER A 121 -5.86 -1.80 -15.16
C SER A 121 -5.02 -2.83 -15.90
N ILE A 122 -3.69 -2.69 -15.91
CA ILE A 122 -2.80 -3.70 -16.51
C ILE A 122 -2.72 -4.94 -15.62
N ALA A 123 -2.57 -4.75 -14.30
CA ALA A 123 -2.48 -5.84 -13.34
C ALA A 123 -3.73 -6.74 -13.33
N GLU A 124 -4.92 -6.16 -13.57
CA GLU A 124 -6.19 -6.88 -13.62
C GLU A 124 -6.26 -7.90 -14.77
N ASP A 125 -5.64 -7.62 -15.93
CA ASP A 125 -5.52 -8.58 -17.03
C ASP A 125 -4.86 -9.89 -16.57
N TYR A 126 -3.94 -9.79 -15.61
CA TYR A 126 -3.21 -10.90 -15.01
C TYR A 126 -3.73 -11.30 -13.62
N ARG A 127 -4.79 -10.64 -13.13
CA ARG A 127 -5.36 -10.82 -11.79
C ARG A 127 -4.32 -10.68 -10.67
N ILE A 128 -3.36 -9.80 -10.89
CA ILE A 128 -2.29 -9.47 -9.95
C ILE A 128 -2.80 -8.40 -9.00
N ARG A 129 -2.48 -8.53 -7.71
CA ARG A 129 -2.84 -7.51 -6.73
C ARG A 129 -1.85 -6.35 -6.76
N THR A 130 -2.38 -5.14 -6.84
CA THR A 130 -1.62 -3.89 -6.72
C THR A 130 -1.82 -3.27 -5.34
N TYR A 131 -0.71 -2.96 -4.68
CA TYR A 131 -0.66 -2.12 -3.49
C TYR A 131 -0.15 -0.74 -3.88
N ALA A 132 -0.87 0.32 -3.52
CA ALA A 132 -0.40 1.69 -3.68
C ALA A 132 -0.07 2.33 -2.33
N ALA A 133 0.95 3.18 -2.33
CA ALA A 133 1.34 4.01 -1.21
C ALA A 133 1.42 5.49 -1.66
N ARG A 134 1.79 6.35 -0.72
CA ARG A 134 2.20 7.74 -0.99
C ARG A 134 3.57 7.92 -0.36
N GLY A 135 4.61 7.51 -1.07
CA GLY A 135 5.93 7.28 -0.48
C GLY A 135 5.93 5.99 0.36
N TYR A 136 6.54 6.02 1.54
CA TYR A 136 6.61 4.87 2.44
C TYR A 136 5.23 4.36 2.86
N SER A 137 5.02 3.05 2.76
CA SER A 137 3.73 2.42 3.08
C SER A 137 3.41 2.45 4.57
N SER A 138 2.14 2.58 4.93
CA SER A 138 1.72 2.60 6.34
C SER A 138 1.99 1.27 7.05
N PHE A 139 2.03 1.27 8.38
CA PHE A 139 2.12 0.03 9.17
C PHE A 139 1.03 -0.97 8.75
N THR A 140 -0.22 -0.50 8.67
CA THR A 140 -1.38 -1.34 8.37
C THR A 140 -1.23 -2.02 7.00
N ALA A 141 -0.82 -1.27 5.98
CA ALA A 141 -0.65 -1.80 4.63
C ALA A 141 0.40 -2.91 4.57
N VAL A 142 1.57 -2.70 5.17
CA VAL A 142 2.67 -3.69 5.17
C VAL A 142 2.33 -4.89 6.05
N TYR A 143 1.67 -4.67 7.19
CA TYR A 143 1.25 -5.75 8.09
C TYR A 143 0.20 -6.66 7.43
N GLU A 144 -0.83 -6.09 6.80
CA GLU A 144 -1.84 -6.87 6.05
C GLU A 144 -1.22 -7.61 4.86
N ALA A 145 -0.28 -6.98 4.15
CA ALA A 145 0.45 -7.64 3.07
C ALA A 145 1.30 -8.81 3.57
N ALA A 146 2.03 -8.64 4.68
CA ALA A 146 2.85 -9.70 5.27
C ALA A 146 2.00 -10.93 5.65
N LEU A 147 0.83 -10.72 6.27
CA LEU A 147 -0.10 -11.81 6.59
C LEU A 147 -0.59 -12.55 5.34
N ARG A 148 -0.78 -11.85 4.22
CA ARG A 148 -1.22 -12.45 2.95
C ARG A 148 -0.09 -13.17 2.21
N ILE A 149 1.14 -12.65 2.29
CA ILE A 149 2.32 -13.25 1.65
C ILE A 149 2.65 -14.61 2.23
N ASN A 150 2.40 -14.83 3.52
CA ASN A 150 2.56 -16.12 4.19
C ASN A 150 1.55 -17.20 3.77
N GLY A 151 0.87 -17.02 2.64
CA GLY A 151 -0.12 -17.93 2.10
C GLY A 151 0.48 -19.08 1.28
N TYR A 152 -0.19 -19.36 0.16
CA TYR A 152 -0.10 -20.63 -0.58
C TYR A 152 1.21 -20.85 -1.36
N LYS A 153 1.92 -19.77 -1.75
CA LYS A 153 3.09 -19.81 -2.64
C LYS A 153 4.09 -18.70 -2.34
N PRO A 154 5.38 -18.86 -2.72
CA PRO A 154 6.33 -17.77 -2.77
C PRO A 154 5.79 -16.57 -3.57
N VAL A 155 6.08 -15.37 -3.10
CA VAL A 155 5.59 -14.12 -3.70
C VAL A 155 6.74 -13.32 -4.31
N LYS A 156 6.57 -12.85 -5.55
CA LYS A 156 7.46 -11.85 -6.16
C LYS A 156 6.80 -10.48 -6.05
N VAL A 157 7.44 -9.56 -5.33
CA VAL A 157 6.97 -8.18 -5.17
C VAL A 157 7.63 -7.33 -6.24
N LEU A 158 6.87 -6.95 -7.26
CA LEU A 158 7.29 -6.06 -8.34
C LEU A 158 7.08 -4.62 -7.90
N GLN A 159 8.17 -3.94 -7.57
CA GLN A 159 8.13 -2.60 -6.99
C GLN A 159 8.34 -1.53 -8.05
N LEU A 160 7.47 -0.53 -8.04
CA LEU A 160 7.58 0.70 -8.83
C LEU A 160 7.77 1.87 -7.87
N THR A 161 8.96 2.45 -7.90
CA THR A 161 9.34 3.63 -7.11
C THR A 161 10.01 4.65 -8.01
N ASP A 162 10.06 5.90 -7.56
CA ASP A 162 10.88 6.91 -8.21
C ASP A 162 12.38 6.51 -8.15
N PHE A 163 13.19 7.05 -9.06
CA PHE A 163 14.64 6.98 -8.97
C PHE A 163 15.14 8.19 -8.21
N ASP A 164 15.11 8.10 -6.88
CA ASP A 164 15.58 9.14 -5.98
C ASP A 164 16.13 8.51 -4.69
N PRO A 165 16.69 9.31 -3.75
CA PRO A 165 17.24 8.76 -2.51
C PRO A 165 16.25 7.95 -1.66
N SER A 166 14.96 8.27 -1.70
CA SER A 166 13.93 7.58 -0.94
C SER A 166 13.44 6.32 -1.67
N GLY A 167 13.16 6.39 -2.97
CA GLY A 167 12.70 5.29 -3.80
C GLY A 167 13.69 4.12 -3.83
N GLU A 168 15.01 4.40 -3.89
CA GLU A 168 16.05 3.36 -3.77
C GLU A 168 16.05 2.67 -2.39
N ASP A 169 15.76 3.41 -1.31
CA ASP A 169 15.71 2.84 0.05
C ASP A 169 14.40 2.11 0.35
N MET A 170 13.33 2.39 -0.40
CA MET A 170 12.02 1.78 -0.21
C MET A 170 12.01 0.27 -0.47
N VAL A 171 12.91 -0.24 -1.32
CA VAL A 171 13.11 -1.70 -1.50
C VAL A 171 13.54 -2.33 -0.17
N ARG A 172 14.57 -1.75 0.46
CA ARG A 172 15.10 -2.22 1.73
C ARG A 172 14.10 -2.02 2.88
N ASP A 173 13.41 -0.87 2.95
CA ASP A 173 12.39 -0.62 3.98
C ASP A 173 11.25 -1.64 3.91
N LEU A 174 10.72 -1.87 2.71
CA LEU A 174 9.62 -2.80 2.50
C LEU A 174 10.05 -4.22 2.86
N GLN A 175 11.22 -4.68 2.41
CA GLN A 175 11.76 -5.99 2.76
C GLN A 175 11.89 -6.15 4.28
N THR A 176 12.51 -5.18 4.95
CA THR A 176 12.74 -5.22 6.40
C THR A 176 11.43 -5.31 7.16
N ARG A 177 10.41 -4.56 6.74
CA ARG A 177 9.12 -4.50 7.43
C ARG A 177 8.25 -5.70 7.14
N LEU A 178 8.24 -6.21 5.91
CA LEU A 178 7.58 -7.48 5.58
C LEU A 178 8.15 -8.62 6.42
N GLN A 179 9.48 -8.75 6.49
CA GLN A 179 10.15 -9.75 7.33
C GLN A 179 9.83 -9.56 8.81
N ARG A 180 9.90 -8.32 9.31
CA ARG A 180 9.55 -7.99 10.70
C ARG A 180 8.11 -8.38 11.06
N TYR A 181 7.18 -8.27 10.11
CA TYR A 181 5.78 -8.62 10.29
C TYR A 181 5.46 -10.08 9.91
N GLY A 182 6.51 -10.89 9.72
CA GLY A 182 6.43 -12.34 9.63
C GLY A 182 6.43 -12.89 8.21
N ALA A 183 6.55 -12.06 7.16
CA ALA A 183 6.63 -12.55 5.79
C ALA A 183 7.93 -13.34 5.58
N VAL A 184 7.83 -14.60 5.12
CA VAL A 184 9.01 -15.49 4.97
C VAL A 184 9.38 -15.84 3.53
N ASN A 185 8.40 -16.01 2.64
CA ASN A 185 8.62 -16.52 1.28
C ASN A 185 8.32 -15.45 0.24
N PHE A 186 9.18 -14.43 0.16
CA PHE A 186 9.05 -13.39 -0.85
C PHE A 186 10.40 -12.86 -1.33
N GLU A 187 10.38 -12.29 -2.53
CA GLU A 187 11.49 -11.55 -3.12
C GLU A 187 10.95 -10.21 -3.61
N ILE A 188 11.72 -9.13 -3.42
CA ILE A 188 11.36 -7.80 -3.95
C ILE A 188 12.28 -7.48 -5.13
N GLU A 189 11.68 -7.05 -6.22
CA GLU A 189 12.37 -6.61 -7.43
C GLU A 189 11.86 -5.24 -7.83
N LYS A 190 12.75 -4.25 -7.92
CA LYS A 190 12.42 -2.95 -8.50
C LYS A 190 12.41 -3.08 -10.02
N ILE A 191 11.24 -2.89 -10.62
CA ILE A 191 11.04 -3.09 -12.07
C ILE A 191 10.97 -1.79 -12.87
N ALA A 192 10.70 -0.67 -12.21
CA ALA A 192 10.56 0.65 -12.85
C ALA A 192 11.61 1.62 -12.32
N LEU A 193 12.15 2.43 -13.24
CA LEU A 193 13.22 3.39 -13.00
C LEU A 193 14.42 2.78 -12.27
N THR A 194 14.89 1.62 -12.74
CA THR A 194 16.22 1.13 -12.37
C THR A 194 17.29 2.09 -12.91
N HIS A 195 18.48 2.08 -12.30
CA HIS A 195 19.59 2.92 -12.78
C HIS A 195 19.87 2.72 -14.29
N GLU A 196 19.78 1.46 -14.76
CA GLU A 196 19.95 1.12 -16.17
C GLU A 196 18.83 1.70 -17.05
N GLN A 197 17.57 1.61 -16.63
CA GLN A 197 16.44 2.21 -17.34
C GLN A 197 16.59 3.74 -17.43
N VAL A 198 16.97 4.39 -16.33
CA VAL A 198 17.19 5.85 -16.32
C VAL A 198 18.31 6.26 -17.27
N ALA A 199 19.42 5.51 -17.29
CA ALA A 199 20.54 5.79 -18.17
C ALA A 199 20.23 5.57 -19.65
N THR A 200 19.35 4.61 -19.98
CA THR A 200 19.04 4.22 -21.37
C THR A 200 17.87 4.98 -21.97
N LEU A 201 16.85 5.31 -21.18
CA LEU A 201 15.61 5.95 -21.65
C LEU A 201 15.73 7.46 -21.85
N GLY A 202 16.82 8.08 -21.38
CA GLY A 202 17.03 9.53 -21.55
C GLY A 202 15.95 10.39 -20.91
N LEU A 203 15.38 9.92 -19.80
CA LEU A 203 14.27 10.57 -19.11
C LEU A 203 14.71 11.93 -18.54
N PRO A 204 13.82 12.94 -18.47
CA PRO A 204 14.16 14.26 -17.96
C PRO A 204 14.58 14.18 -16.48
N PRO A 205 15.84 14.51 -16.14
CA PRO A 205 16.30 14.46 -14.77
C PRO A 205 15.80 15.68 -14.00
N MET A 206 15.66 15.51 -12.69
CA MET A 206 15.48 16.60 -11.74
C MET A 206 16.52 16.51 -10.62
N PRO A 207 16.87 17.62 -9.94
CA PRO A 207 17.79 17.57 -8.81
C PRO A 207 17.23 16.68 -7.69
N ALA A 208 18.03 15.72 -7.24
CA ALA A 208 17.69 14.89 -6.11
C ALA A 208 17.59 15.73 -4.82
N LYS A 209 16.67 15.34 -3.94
CA LYS A 209 16.35 16.10 -2.73
C LYS A 209 17.48 16.04 -1.71
N THR A 210 18.30 17.07 -1.64
CA THR A 210 19.44 17.18 -0.70
C THR A 210 19.06 17.13 0.77
N SER A 211 17.82 17.48 1.13
CA SER A 211 17.34 17.36 2.50
C SER A 211 17.00 15.91 2.91
N ASP A 212 16.98 14.97 1.96
CA ASP A 212 16.78 13.55 2.30
C ASP A 212 18.01 13.01 3.02
N PRO A 213 17.89 12.38 4.20
CA PRO A 213 19.03 11.82 4.92
C PRO A 213 19.79 10.73 4.15
N ARG A 214 19.23 10.22 3.04
CA ARG A 214 19.84 9.20 2.18
C ARG A 214 20.56 9.81 0.98
N TYR A 215 20.49 11.13 0.79
CA TYR A 215 21.04 11.82 -0.35
C TYR A 215 22.51 11.50 -0.58
N ASP A 216 23.36 11.59 0.46
CA ASP A 216 24.81 11.37 0.29
C ASP A 216 25.14 9.98 -0.24
N ARG A 217 24.39 8.95 0.21
CA ARG A 217 24.58 7.57 -0.29
C ARG A 217 24.10 7.44 -1.73
N PHE A 218 22.94 8.01 -2.04
CA PHE A 218 22.40 8.02 -3.40
C PHE A 218 23.35 8.74 -4.37
N ALA A 219 23.80 9.94 -4.01
CA ALA A 219 24.72 10.75 -4.80
C ALA A 219 26.05 10.05 -5.06
N ALA A 220 26.58 9.32 -4.06
CA ALA A 220 27.79 8.53 -4.23
C ALA A 220 27.62 7.34 -5.20
N SER A 221 26.42 6.78 -5.32
CA SER A 221 26.15 5.62 -6.19
C SER A 221 25.67 6.01 -7.59
N TYR A 222 24.87 7.07 -7.71
CA TYR A 222 24.10 7.38 -8.91
C TYR A 222 24.20 8.84 -9.38
N GLY A 223 24.86 9.71 -8.60
CA GLY A 223 24.90 11.15 -8.86
C GLY A 223 23.72 11.92 -8.26
N ASP A 224 23.62 13.19 -8.60
CA ASP A 224 22.69 14.16 -8.02
C ASP A 224 21.35 14.27 -8.76
N ASN A 225 21.12 13.43 -9.76
CA ASN A 225 19.91 13.42 -10.56
C ASN A 225 18.91 12.36 -10.08
N ALA A 226 17.65 12.77 -9.99
CA ALA A 226 16.50 11.92 -9.72
C ALA A 226 15.54 11.90 -10.93
N VAL A 227 14.71 10.88 -11.01
CA VAL A 227 13.65 10.75 -12.02
C VAL A 227 12.38 10.23 -11.36
N GLU A 228 11.24 10.87 -11.65
CA GLU A 228 9.94 10.42 -11.15
C GLU A 228 9.27 9.43 -12.11
N LEU A 229 8.44 8.52 -11.59
CA LEU A 229 7.65 7.57 -12.40
C LEU A 229 6.78 8.26 -13.44
N ASP A 230 6.29 9.48 -13.15
CA ASP A 230 5.50 10.28 -14.10
C ASP A 230 6.29 10.72 -15.33
N ALA A 231 7.62 10.65 -15.30
CA ALA A 231 8.47 10.95 -16.45
C ALA A 231 8.51 9.80 -17.47
N LEU A 232 8.05 8.60 -17.11
CA LEU A 232 8.01 7.48 -18.04
C LEU A 232 6.96 7.73 -19.15
N PRO A 233 7.35 7.60 -20.42
CA PRO A 233 6.38 7.56 -21.52
C PRO A 233 5.32 6.46 -21.27
N PRO A 234 4.03 6.70 -21.61
CA PRO A 234 2.97 5.74 -21.32
C PRO A 234 3.18 4.33 -21.90
N ASP A 235 3.78 4.23 -23.08
CA ASP A 235 4.14 2.99 -23.76
C ASP A 235 5.26 2.24 -23.03
N GLU A 236 6.30 2.95 -22.59
CA GLU A 236 7.35 2.36 -21.76
C GLU A 236 6.84 1.94 -20.37
N PHE A 237 5.97 2.75 -19.76
CA PHE A 237 5.33 2.42 -18.49
C PHE A 237 4.51 1.13 -18.60
N GLU A 238 3.68 1.02 -19.64
CA GLU A 238 2.89 -0.19 -19.91
C GLU A 238 3.79 -1.40 -20.22
N ARG A 239 4.85 -1.22 -21.00
CA ARG A 239 5.83 -2.27 -21.33
C ARG A 239 6.57 -2.79 -20.09
N ILE A 240 6.85 -1.94 -19.11
CA ILE A 240 7.52 -2.34 -17.86
C ILE A 240 6.56 -3.15 -16.96
N VAL A 241 5.27 -2.80 -16.95
CA VAL A 241 4.27 -3.45 -16.08
C VAL A 241 3.75 -4.78 -16.65
N ARG A 242 3.70 -4.93 -17.99
CA ARG A 242 3.28 -6.16 -18.70
C ARG A 242 4.34 -7.25 -18.70
#